data_AF-A0A2V8ACJ1-F1
#
_entry.id   AF-A0A2V8ACJ1-F1
#
_cell.length_a   1.000
_cell.length_b   1.000
_cell.length_c   1.000
_cell.angle_alpha   90.00
_cell.angle_beta   90.00
_cell.angle_gamma   90.00
#
_symmetry.space_group_name_H-M   'P 1'
#
loop_
_entity.id
_entity.type
_entity.pdbx_description
1 polymer ?
#
loop_
_entity_poly.entity_id
_entity_poly.type
_entity_poly.pdbx_seq_one_letter_code
_entity_poly.pdbx_strand_id
1 'polypeptide(L)'
;MAFDRAATLRNAEKLIRQGKVDAAIAEFVRIVEDQPHDWAAKNTLGDLYMRGGHTEKAIEQFIEIANNLNDEGAAAKAGALYKKILKLKPDHEHSLLQLSEILGGQKLYADARAHLNALIELRRSRGDARGALMARVRLGSLDPEDYDGRLA
;
A
#
# COMPACT_ATOMS: atom_id res chain seq x y z
N MET A 1 -28.13 -21.51 1.44
CA MET A 1 -27.85 -21.27 2.88
C MET A 1 -27.24 -19.89 3.01
N ALA A 2 -27.69 -19.07 3.96
CA ALA A 2 -27.06 -17.78 4.22
C ALA A 2 -25.63 -18.01 4.74
N PHE A 3 -24.69 -17.17 4.31
CA PHE A 3 -23.33 -17.21 4.84
C PHE A 3 -23.35 -16.85 6.33
N ASP A 4 -22.93 -17.79 7.20
CA ASP A 4 -22.79 -17.52 8.63
C ASP A 4 -21.41 -16.88 8.90
N ARG A 5 -21.36 -15.55 8.73
CA ARG A 5 -20.14 -14.76 8.95
C ARG A 5 -19.59 -14.91 10.37
N ALA A 6 -20.46 -14.99 11.36
CA ALA A 6 -20.05 -15.05 12.76
C ALA A 6 -19.39 -16.40 13.09
N ALA A 7 -19.95 -17.51 12.61
CA ALA A 7 -19.32 -18.82 12.73
C ALA A 7 -18.00 -18.90 11.95
N THR A 8 -17.98 -18.35 10.73
CA THR A 8 -16.79 -18.31 9.88
C THR A 8 -15.65 -17.53 10.54
N LEU A 9 -15.94 -16.35 11.11
CA LEU A 9 -14.95 -15.55 11.83
C LEU A 9 -14.40 -16.28 13.06
N ARG A 10 -15.26 -16.89 13.89
CA ARG A 10 -14.80 -17.68 15.05
C ARG A 10 -13.89 -18.85 14.64
N ASN A 11 -14.20 -19.51 13.52
CA ASN A 11 -13.35 -20.58 13.00
C ASN A 11 -12.00 -20.02 12.51
N ALA A 12 -12.02 -18.92 11.75
CA ALA A 12 -10.81 -18.26 11.26
C ALA A 12 -9.87 -17.86 12.40
N GLU A 13 -10.39 -17.22 13.44
CA GLU A 13 -9.61 -16.84 14.63
C GLU A 13 -9.03 -18.06 15.36
N LYS A 14 -9.78 -19.16 15.44
CA LYS A 14 -9.28 -20.42 16.00
C LYS A 14 -8.12 -20.96 15.17
N LEU A 15 -8.22 -20.97 13.84
CA LEU A 15 -7.18 -21.42 12.93
C LEU A 15 -5.91 -20.56 13.05
N ILE A 16 -6.08 -19.24 13.20
CA ILE A 16 -4.98 -18.30 13.46
C ILE A 16 -4.23 -18.67 14.75
N ARG A 17 -4.95 -18.90 15.85
CA ARG A 17 -4.35 -19.30 17.13
C ARG A 17 -3.63 -20.64 17.05
N GLN A 18 -4.07 -21.52 16.16
CA GLN A 18 -3.44 -22.82 15.89
C GLN A 18 -2.26 -22.75 14.92
N GLY A 19 -1.93 -21.57 14.38
CA GLY A 19 -0.88 -21.41 13.37
C GLY A 19 -1.26 -21.97 12.00
N LYS A 20 -2.51 -22.37 11.77
CA LYS A 20 -3.01 -22.89 10.49
C LYS A 20 -3.34 -21.74 9.55
N VAL A 21 -2.30 -21.03 9.09
CA VAL A 21 -2.44 -19.77 8.35
C VAL A 21 -3.23 -19.96 7.06
N ASP A 22 -2.94 -20.98 6.25
CA ASP A 22 -3.63 -21.19 4.96
C ASP A 22 -5.13 -21.47 5.13
N ALA A 23 -5.48 -22.24 6.17
CA ALA A 23 -6.88 -22.49 6.50
C ALA A 23 -7.58 -21.22 7.00
N ALA A 24 -6.88 -20.38 7.78
CA ALA A 24 -7.42 -19.08 8.20
C ALA A 24 -7.61 -18.13 7.01
N ILE A 25 -6.68 -18.12 6.04
CA ILE A 25 -6.80 -17.37 4.79
C ILE A 25 -8.08 -17.78 4.05
N ALA A 26 -8.33 -19.08 3.90
CA ALA A 26 -9.52 -19.57 3.20
C ALA A 26 -10.83 -19.06 3.84
N GLU A 27 -10.89 -18.98 5.18
CA GLU A 27 -12.06 -18.42 5.85
C GLU A 27 -12.16 -16.90 5.70
N PHE A 28 -11.04 -16.18 5.76
CA PHE A 28 -11.04 -14.72 5.56
C PHE A 28 -11.38 -14.32 4.12
N VAL A 29 -10.99 -15.11 3.12
CA VAL A 29 -11.43 -14.91 1.73
C VAL A 29 -12.96 -14.94 1.66
N ARG A 30 -13.61 -15.94 2.27
CA ARG A 30 -15.08 -16.04 2.30
C ARG A 30 -15.72 -14.85 3.03
N ILE A 31 -15.11 -14.38 4.12
CA ILE A 31 -15.59 -13.19 4.86
C ILE A 31 -15.51 -11.93 3.99
N VAL A 32 -14.44 -11.75 3.23
CA VAL A 32 -14.25 -10.61 2.32
C VAL A 32 -15.18 -10.71 1.11
N GLU A 33 -15.42 -11.91 0.58
CA GLU A 33 -16.38 -12.14 -0.52
C GLU A 33 -17.82 -11.80 -0.12
N ASP A 34 -18.22 -12.12 1.12
CA ASP A 34 -19.53 -11.77 1.67
C ASP A 34 -19.68 -10.25 1.87
N GLN A 35 -18.62 -9.57 2.35
CA GLN A 35 -18.61 -8.12 2.55
C GLN A 35 -17.36 -7.47 1.93
N PRO A 36 -17.41 -7.14 0.62
CA PRO A 36 -16.25 -6.59 -0.10
C PRO A 36 -15.77 -5.22 0.42
N HIS A 37 -16.60 -4.50 1.18
CA HIS A 37 -16.25 -3.20 1.75
C HIS A 37 -15.81 -3.28 3.23
N ASP A 38 -15.66 -4.48 3.77
CA ASP A 38 -15.08 -4.66 5.11
C ASP A 38 -13.56 -4.53 5.06
N TRP A 39 -13.10 -3.28 5.16
CA TRP A 39 -11.68 -2.94 5.14
C TRP A 39 -10.89 -3.55 6.30
N ALA A 40 -11.53 -3.83 7.44
CA ALA A 40 -10.88 -4.48 8.57
C ALA A 40 -10.62 -5.96 8.27
N ALA A 41 -11.60 -6.65 7.68
CA ALA A 41 -11.42 -8.02 7.20
C ALA A 41 -10.36 -8.10 6.09
N LYS A 42 -10.38 -7.18 5.12
CA LYS A 42 -9.35 -7.09 4.07
C LYS A 42 -7.96 -6.86 4.64
N ASN A 43 -7.80 -5.96 5.61
CA ASN A 43 -6.50 -5.73 6.25
C ASN A 43 -6.02 -6.99 6.97
N THR A 44 -6.91 -7.69 7.68
CA THR A 44 -6.57 -8.95 8.35
C THR A 44 -6.19 -10.03 7.34
N LEU A 45 -6.89 -10.13 6.21
CA LEU A 45 -6.56 -11.04 5.12
C LEU A 45 -5.18 -10.73 4.52
N GLY A 46 -4.84 -9.45 4.31
CA GLY A 46 -3.50 -9.02 3.90
C GLY A 46 -2.41 -9.43 4.89
N ASP A 47 -2.67 -9.28 6.21
CA ASP A 47 -1.76 -9.74 7.26
C ASP A 47 -1.57 -11.26 7.26
N LEU A 48 -2.64 -12.01 7.01
CA LEU A 48 -2.57 -13.47 6.88
C LEU A 48 -1.81 -13.89 5.63
N TYR A 49 -2.02 -13.22 4.50
CA TYR A 49 -1.24 -13.45 3.29
C TYR A 49 0.26 -13.25 3.53
N MET A 50 0.66 -12.18 4.23
CA MET A 50 2.07 -12.00 4.62
C MET A 50 2.58 -13.17 5.47
N ARG A 51 1.82 -13.60 6.47
CA ARG A 51 2.21 -14.70 7.37
C ARG A 51 2.30 -16.04 6.65
N GLY A 52 1.51 -16.24 5.59
CA GLY A 52 1.51 -17.42 4.74
C GLY A 52 2.54 -17.37 3.61
N GLY A 53 3.34 -16.30 3.50
CA GLY A 53 4.32 -16.12 2.43
C GLY A 53 3.71 -15.73 1.08
N HIS A 54 2.44 -15.34 1.04
CA HIS A 54 1.75 -14.86 -0.16
C HIS A 54 1.94 -13.35 -0.34
N THR A 55 3.18 -12.92 -0.50
CA THR A 55 3.57 -11.51 -0.50
C THR A 55 2.85 -10.69 -1.58
N GLU A 56 2.72 -11.21 -2.80
CA GLU A 56 2.04 -10.51 -3.90
C GLU A 56 0.57 -10.25 -3.58
N LYS A 57 -0.15 -11.26 -3.06
CA LYS A 57 -1.56 -11.12 -2.65
C LYS A 57 -1.72 -10.13 -1.51
N ALA A 58 -0.79 -10.12 -0.56
CA ALA A 58 -0.79 -9.14 0.53
C ALA A 58 -0.63 -7.71 -0.01
N ILE A 59 0.29 -7.51 -0.95
CA ILE A 59 0.53 -6.22 -1.60
C ILE A 59 -0.74 -5.74 -2.32
N GLU A 60 -1.39 -6.59 -3.12
CA GLU A 60 -2.65 -6.27 -3.81
C GLU A 60 -3.73 -5.81 -2.82
N GLN A 61 -3.93 -6.54 -1.72
CA GLN A 61 -4.90 -6.18 -0.69
C GLN A 61 -4.57 -4.85 -0.01
N PHE A 62 -3.30 -4.63 0.37
CA PHE A 62 -2.91 -3.38 1.01
C PHE A 62 -3.00 -2.18 0.07
N ILE A 63 -2.77 -2.34 -1.23
CA ILE A 63 -2.93 -1.26 -2.22
C ILE A 63 -4.39 -0.85 -2.29
N GLU A 64 -5.30 -1.81 -2.38
CA GLU A 64 -6.74 -1.51 -2.45
C GLU A 64 -7.20 -0.71 -1.22
N ILE A 65 -6.82 -1.16 -0.03
CA ILE A 65 -7.15 -0.47 1.23
C ILE A 65 -6.50 0.93 1.26
N ALA A 66 -5.23 1.05 0.87
CA ALA A 66 -4.50 2.32 0.88
C ALA A 66 -5.09 3.34 -0.09
N ASN A 67 -5.46 2.92 -1.29
CA ASN A 67 -6.11 3.77 -2.29
C ASN A 67 -7.44 4.30 -1.75
N ASN A 68 -8.31 3.42 -1.24
CA ASN A 68 -9.59 3.83 -0.68
C ASN A 68 -9.43 4.83 0.48
N LEU A 69 -8.51 4.56 1.42
CA LEU A 69 -8.23 5.48 2.52
C LEU A 69 -7.69 6.83 2.04
N ASN A 70 -6.91 6.85 0.96
CA ASN A 70 -6.40 8.09 0.38
C ASN A 70 -7.52 8.90 -0.26
N ASP A 71 -8.42 8.24 -0.99
CA ASP A 71 -9.59 8.86 -1.63
C ASP A 71 -10.58 9.43 -0.59
N GLU A 72 -10.70 8.79 0.57
CA GLU A 72 -11.46 9.27 1.73
C GLU A 72 -10.77 10.43 2.48
N GLY A 73 -9.57 10.85 2.07
CA GLY A 73 -8.79 11.90 2.73
C GLY A 73 -8.05 11.43 4.00
N ALA A 74 -8.07 10.13 4.31
CA ALA A 74 -7.35 9.54 5.43
C ALA A 74 -5.86 9.29 5.10
N ALA A 75 -5.17 10.32 4.59
CA ALA A 75 -3.82 10.27 4.03
C ALA A 75 -2.78 9.65 4.99
N ALA A 76 -2.88 9.90 6.30
CA ALA A 76 -1.96 9.31 7.28
C ALA A 76 -2.09 7.78 7.36
N LYS A 77 -3.31 7.24 7.29
CA LYS A 77 -3.56 5.79 7.30
C LYS A 77 -3.13 5.15 5.98
N ALA A 78 -3.45 5.79 4.85
CA ALA A 78 -2.98 5.37 3.54
C ALA A 78 -1.45 5.31 3.47
N GLY A 79 -0.78 6.37 3.96
CA GLY A 79 0.68 6.45 4.02
C GLY A 79 1.32 5.31 4.83
N ALA A 80 0.69 4.88 5.93
CA ALA A 80 1.17 3.73 6.70
C ALA A 80 1.12 2.41 5.90
N LEU A 81 0.06 2.20 5.12
CA LEU A 81 -0.06 1.03 4.25
C LEU A 81 0.90 1.09 3.06
N TYR A 82 1.07 2.24 2.41
CA TYR A 82 2.09 2.38 1.35
C TYR A 82 3.50 2.13 1.88
N LYS A 83 3.84 2.63 3.08
CA LYS A 83 5.09 2.29 3.76
C LYS A 83 5.23 0.79 4.00
N LYS A 84 4.15 0.12 4.41
CA LYS A 84 4.14 -1.33 4.60
C LYS A 84 4.39 -2.08 3.29
N ILE A 85 3.75 -1.68 2.19
CA ILE A 85 3.98 -2.25 0.86
C ILE A 85 5.44 -2.07 0.44
N LEU A 86 6.03 -0.88 0.62
CA LEU A 86 7.42 -0.62 0.25
C LEU A 86 8.44 -1.39 1.10
N LYS A 87 8.09 -1.82 2.33
CA LYS A 87 8.91 -2.76 3.09
C LYS A 87 8.93 -4.16 2.49
N LEU A 88 7.84 -4.57 1.83
CA LEU A 88 7.72 -5.88 1.16
C LEU A 88 8.31 -5.84 -0.25
N LYS A 89 8.05 -4.75 -0.97
CA LYS A 89 8.47 -4.52 -2.35
C LYS A 89 8.97 -3.09 -2.50
N PRO A 90 10.27 -2.84 -2.27
CA PRO A 90 10.85 -1.50 -2.30
C PRO A 90 10.70 -0.79 -3.66
N ASP A 91 10.57 -1.54 -4.75
CA ASP A 91 10.43 -1.05 -6.11
C ASP A 91 8.95 -0.95 -6.57
N HIS A 92 7.99 -0.93 -5.64
CA HIS A 92 6.58 -0.79 -5.99
C HIS A 92 6.24 0.65 -6.40
N GLU A 93 6.21 0.91 -7.71
CA GLU A 93 6.06 2.25 -8.31
C GLU A 93 4.86 3.04 -7.76
N HIS A 94 3.68 2.42 -7.72
CA HIS A 94 2.47 3.11 -7.27
C HIS A 94 2.60 3.57 -5.81
N SER A 95 3.18 2.73 -4.94
CA SER A 95 3.37 3.10 -3.53
C SER A 95 4.47 4.14 -3.33
N LEU A 96 5.54 4.12 -4.15
CA LEU A 96 6.55 5.20 -4.14
C LEU A 96 5.92 6.55 -4.48
N LEU A 97 5.11 6.58 -5.54
CA LEU A 97 4.42 7.79 -5.98
C LEU A 97 3.43 8.28 -4.91
N GLN A 98 2.47 7.44 -4.51
CA GLN A 98 1.41 7.86 -3.58
C GLN A 98 1.98 8.30 -2.22
N LEU A 99 2.98 7.59 -1.70
CA LEU A 99 3.61 7.97 -0.44
C LEU A 99 4.35 9.32 -0.56
N SER A 100 5.02 9.58 -1.69
CA SER A 100 5.69 10.87 -1.91
C SER A 100 4.71 12.04 -1.94
N GLU A 101 3.54 11.88 -2.56
CA GLU A 101 2.50 12.91 -2.61
C GLU A 101 1.92 13.19 -1.20
N ILE A 102 1.65 12.13 -0.44
CA ILE A 102 1.17 12.24 0.96
C ILE A 102 2.19 13.00 1.82
N LEU A 103 3.47 12.66 1.72
CA LEU A 103 4.54 13.30 2.49
C LEU A 103 4.76 14.76 2.04
N GLY A 104 4.68 15.03 0.74
CA GLY A 104 4.73 16.39 0.19
C GLY A 104 3.60 17.27 0.72
N GLY A 105 2.36 16.76 0.74
CA GLY A 105 1.23 17.45 1.36
C GLY A 105 1.38 17.70 2.86
N GLN A 106 2.17 16.87 3.56
CA GLN A 106 2.53 17.04 4.97
C GLN A 106 3.77 17.92 5.17
N LYS A 107 4.34 18.48 4.10
CA LYS A 107 5.60 19.26 4.10
C LYS A 107 6.83 18.47 4.58
N LEU A 108 6.75 17.14 4.55
CA LEU A 108 7.87 16.23 4.83
C LEU A 108 8.69 16.04 3.55
N TYR A 109 9.25 17.14 3.04
CA TYR A 109 9.84 17.19 1.69
C TYR A 109 11.08 16.30 1.53
N ALA A 110 11.87 16.10 2.59
CA ALA A 110 13.03 15.23 2.56
C ALA A 110 12.64 13.78 2.26
N ASP A 111 11.62 13.27 2.96
CA ASP A 111 11.11 11.91 2.75
C ASP A 111 10.40 11.79 1.39
N ALA A 112 9.60 12.79 1.00
CA ALA A 112 8.95 12.82 -0.30
C ALA A 112 9.98 12.77 -1.46
N ARG A 113 11.06 13.55 -1.35
CA ARG A 113 12.17 13.57 -2.31
C ARG A 113 12.85 12.22 -2.41
N ALA A 114 13.09 11.53 -1.29
CA ALA A 114 13.69 10.21 -1.30
C ALA A 114 12.86 9.19 -2.10
N HIS A 115 11.53 9.19 -1.92
CA HIS A 115 10.64 8.30 -2.66
C HIS A 115 10.52 8.64 -4.15
N LEU A 116 10.49 9.93 -4.51
CA LEU A 116 10.50 10.35 -5.92
C LEU A 116 11.81 10.01 -6.62
N ASN A 117 12.96 10.17 -5.96
CA ASN A 117 14.24 9.76 -6.52
C ASN A 117 14.30 8.26 -6.79
N ALA A 118 13.81 7.43 -5.85
CA ALA A 118 13.70 5.98 -6.06
C ALA A 118 12.81 5.64 -7.27
N LEU A 119 11.68 6.35 -7.44
CA LEU A 119 10.79 6.18 -8.60
C LEU A 119 11.47 6.58 -9.92
N ILE A 120 12.22 7.68 -9.93
CA ILE A 120 12.95 8.16 -11.11
C ILE A 120 13.98 7.11 -11.55
N GLU A 121 14.81 6.64 -10.61
CA GLU A 121 15.86 5.66 -10.90
C GLU A 121 15.27 4.32 -11.36
N LEU A 122 14.18 3.86 -10.73
CA LEU A 122 13.47 2.66 -11.15
C LEU A 122 12.96 2.77 -12.60
N ARG A 123 12.28 3.88 -12.94
CA ARG A 123 11.76 4.09 -14.30
C ARG A 123 12.87 4.23 -15.34
N ARG A 124 13.97 4.91 -15.01
CA ARG A 124 15.17 4.97 -15.86
C ARG A 124 15.74 3.59 -16.13
N SER A 125 15.89 2.76 -15.10
CA SER A 125 16.42 1.40 -15.23
C SER A 125 15.55 0.51 -16.13
N ARG A 126 14.25 0.80 -16.21
CA ARG A 126 13.27 0.11 -17.07
C ARG A 126 13.12 0.73 -18.48
N GLY A 127 13.88 1.79 -18.79
CA GLY A 127 13.80 2.51 -20.06
C GLY A 127 12.60 3.47 -20.19
N ASP A 128 11.82 3.68 -19.12
CA ASP A 128 10.73 4.64 -19.09
C ASP A 128 11.25 6.07 -18.84
N ALA A 129 11.94 6.61 -19.84
CA ALA A 129 12.49 7.97 -19.79
C ALA A 129 11.40 9.03 -19.59
N ARG A 130 10.21 8.80 -20.16
CA ARG A 130 9.08 9.72 -20.06
C ARG A 130 8.53 9.75 -18.64
N GLY A 131 8.25 8.60 -18.04
CA GLY A 131 7.74 8.54 -16.67
C GLY A 131 8.78 8.98 -15.64
N ALA A 132 10.08 8.76 -15.89
CA ALA A 132 11.15 9.33 -15.07
C ALA A 132 11.16 10.86 -15.12
N LEU A 133 11.01 11.46 -16.31
CA LEU A 133 10.91 12.92 -16.45
C LEU A 133 9.69 13.48 -15.72
N MET A 134 8.52 12.82 -15.83
CA MET A 134 7.32 13.23 -15.09
C MET A 134 7.54 13.21 -13.58
N ALA A 135 8.19 12.17 -13.04
CA ALA A 135 8.53 12.09 -11.63
C ALA A 135 9.54 13.18 -11.22
N ARG A 136 10.48 13.55 -12.10
CA ARG A 136 11.42 14.65 -11.85
C ARG A 136 10.75 16.02 -11.82
N VAL A 137 9.75 16.25 -12.69
CA VAL A 137 8.93 17.47 -12.63
C VAL A 137 8.18 17.55 -11.31
N ARG A 138 7.56 16.45 -10.86
CA ARG A 138 6.90 16.38 -9.54
C ARG A 138 7.86 16.71 -8.40
N LEU A 139 9.09 16.19 -8.48
CA LEU A 139 10.15 16.46 -7.50
C LEU A 139 10.48 17.95 -7.41
N GLY A 140 10.65 18.62 -8.55
CA GLY A 140 10.90 20.07 -8.60
C GLY A 140 9.73 20.92 -8.11
N SER A 141 8.51 20.38 -8.09
CA SER A 141 7.32 21.06 -7.57
C SER A 141 7.00 20.77 -6.10
N LEU A 142 7.79 19.94 -5.40
CA LEU A 142 7.52 19.54 -4.02
C LEU A 142 7.45 20.72 -3.05
N ASP A 143 8.45 21.60 -3.12
CA ASP A 143 8.54 22.77 -2.25
C ASP A 143 8.49 24.05 -3.10
N PRO A 144 7.36 24.77 -3.07
CA PRO A 144 7.22 26.02 -3.78
C PRO A 144 8.17 27.14 -3.31
N GLU A 145 8.76 27.02 -2.12
CA GLU A 145 9.66 28.02 -1.53
C GLU A 145 11.15 27.66 -1.75
N ASP A 146 11.45 26.41 -2.11
CA ASP A 146 12.79 25.94 -2.48
C ASP A 146 13.10 26.32 -3.95
N TYR A 147 13.56 27.55 -4.18
CA TYR A 147 13.98 28.01 -5.51
C TYR A 147 15.26 27.32 -6.00
N ASP A 148 16.16 26.96 -5.08
CA ASP A 148 17.45 26.33 -5.41
C ASP A 148 17.27 24.87 -5.89
N GLY A 149 16.34 24.14 -5.27
CA GLY A 149 16.01 22.76 -5.64
C GLY A 149 15.33 22.58 -7.01
N ARG A 150 14.83 23.66 -7.62
CA ARG A 150 14.16 23.64 -8.93
C ARG A 150 15.11 23.70 -10.12
N LEU A 151 16.31 24.24 -9.93
CA LEU A 151 17.26 24.57 -11.00
C LEU A 151 18.41 23.57 -11.13
N ALA A 152 18.49 22.57 -10.24
CA ALA A 152 19.50 21.50 -10.24
C ALA A 152 19.00 20.22 -10.96
#